data_AF-A0A067CAU4-F1
#
_entry.id   AF-A0A067CAU4-F1
#
_cell.length_a   1.000
_cell.length_b   1.000
_cell.length_c   1.000
_cell.angle_alpha   90.00
_cell.angle_beta   90.00
_cell.angle_gamma   90.00
#
_symmetry.space_group_name_H-M   'P 1'
#
loop_
_entity.id
_entity.type
_entity.pdbx_description
1 polymer ?
#
loop_
_entity_poly.entity_id
_entity_poly.type
_entity_poly.pdbx_seq_one_letter_code
_entity_poly.pdbx_strand_id
1 'polypeptide(L)'
;MPSMLTPMAPHWGAGSSLSARSSNASSSSLRTFLVLKDPSTADASTMYVSYKSQACQRAVTWADLSPVDPLLPLSIHVPLRRRTSSSFDTMSSESMAQNVWQLSFDFLDLESLTQCSLVCKEMHEVAQSPYLWLSAYCRRWRHNNRLSRKFMLLSYKNLVAMNALRASIDPKLSTRGRTALQPDLTVHVLNNSMLRSFQRGAVDSIRSYNALPVLSVAKALSLDVSYFEVGQIKGCASVGIASVYDKPSMNAYGFGMDDHVGWKGISFGYHSHDGGFVAHNGEVSYGGVRSSFGPGFGKDNETSPDGSVVGCGFNRKTREIFFTLNGRMIGAPPVLIPTENIQYAAAVALHSFNDACVLNLGGAPFRFDIEEYCLSLAYQDSI
;
A
#
# COMPACT_ATOMS: atom_id res chain seq x y z
N MET A 1 12.10 -70.89 -47.77
CA MET A 1 12.42 -70.27 -49.07
C MET A 1 13.43 -69.15 -48.83
N PRO A 2 14.56 -69.11 -49.54
CA PRO A 2 15.87 -68.86 -48.94
C PRO A 2 16.60 -67.61 -49.46
N SER A 3 17.82 -67.39 -48.95
CA SER A 3 19.00 -66.77 -49.62
C SER A 3 19.09 -65.23 -49.53
N MET A 4 20.22 -64.52 -49.33
CA MET A 4 21.70 -64.76 -49.27
C MET A 4 22.34 -63.63 -48.40
N LEU A 5 23.32 -63.84 -47.50
CA LEU A 5 24.79 -63.87 -47.64
C LEU A 5 25.41 -62.76 -48.56
N THR A 6 26.01 -61.67 -48.02
CA THR A 6 27.46 -61.35 -47.80
C THR A 6 27.96 -60.18 -48.69
N PRO A 7 29.14 -59.50 -48.50
CA PRO A 7 29.97 -59.20 -47.30
C PRO A 7 30.60 -57.75 -47.25
N MET A 8 31.28 -57.42 -46.11
CA MET A 8 32.54 -56.63 -45.86
C MET A 8 32.92 -55.37 -46.69
N ALA A 9 33.56 -54.27 -46.22
CA ALA A 9 34.14 -53.76 -44.95
C ALA A 9 34.50 -52.24 -45.16
N PRO A 10 35.51 -51.60 -44.52
CA PRO A 10 35.44 -50.83 -43.25
C PRO A 10 35.90 -49.34 -43.36
N HIS A 11 35.70 -48.52 -42.32
CA HIS A 11 36.61 -47.43 -41.86
C HIS A 11 36.08 -46.89 -40.52
N TRP A 12 36.68 -47.23 -39.38
CA TRP A 12 37.80 -46.56 -38.65
C TRP A 12 37.51 -45.13 -38.15
N GLY A 13 37.65 -44.96 -36.83
CA GLY A 13 37.63 -43.70 -36.09
C GLY A 13 36.62 -43.70 -34.93
N ALA A 14 36.83 -44.45 -33.84
CA ALA A 14 37.56 -44.01 -32.63
C ALA A 14 37.06 -42.62 -32.12
N GLY A 15 36.51 -42.46 -30.91
CA GLY A 15 36.33 -43.40 -29.81
C GLY A 15 35.48 -42.81 -28.68
N SER A 16 35.04 -43.74 -27.81
CA SER A 16 34.75 -43.61 -26.38
C SER A 16 33.90 -42.41 -25.92
N SER A 17 32.60 -42.60 -25.63
CA SER A 17 32.07 -43.09 -24.34
C SER A 17 32.47 -42.20 -23.15
N LEU A 18 31.53 -41.59 -22.43
CA LEU A 18 30.77 -42.34 -21.42
C LEU A 18 29.39 -41.74 -21.19
N SER A 19 28.41 -42.64 -21.21
CA SER A 19 27.08 -42.46 -20.66
C SER A 19 27.13 -42.43 -19.13
N ALA A 20 26.33 -41.56 -18.52
CA ALA A 20 25.62 -41.90 -17.31
C ALA A 20 24.23 -41.25 -17.38
N ARG A 21 23.24 -42.04 -17.79
CA ARG A 21 21.84 -41.76 -17.47
C ARG A 21 21.63 -42.20 -16.03
N SER A 22 21.27 -41.25 -15.18
CA SER A 22 20.53 -41.49 -13.95
C SER A 22 19.23 -40.72 -14.07
N SER A 23 18.14 -41.47 -14.21
CA SER A 23 16.78 -40.96 -14.14
C SER A 23 16.35 -40.91 -12.68
N ASN A 24 16.07 -39.71 -12.17
CA ASN A 24 15.11 -39.54 -11.08
C ASN A 24 14.20 -38.38 -11.44
N ALA A 25 12.94 -38.72 -11.71
CA ALA A 25 11.88 -37.76 -11.98
C ALA A 25 11.34 -37.22 -10.65
N SER A 26 11.50 -35.91 -10.44
CA SER A 26 10.60 -35.11 -9.62
C SER A 26 10.56 -33.72 -10.24
N SER A 27 9.35 -33.29 -10.61
CA SER A 27 9.05 -32.05 -11.32
C SER A 27 9.69 -30.82 -10.67
N SER A 28 10.78 -30.33 -11.27
CA SER A 28 11.23 -28.95 -11.11
C SER A 28 11.49 -28.40 -12.50
N SER A 29 11.01 -27.18 -12.75
CA SER A 29 11.17 -26.50 -14.04
C SER A 29 12.66 -26.44 -14.39
N LEU A 30 13.00 -26.97 -15.56
CA LEU A 30 14.35 -26.90 -16.12
C LEU A 30 14.76 -25.42 -16.23
N ARG A 31 15.66 -25.00 -15.35
CA ARG A 31 16.29 -23.67 -15.38
C ARG A 31 17.43 -23.73 -16.39
N THR A 32 17.29 -23.03 -17.50
CA THR A 32 18.35 -22.90 -18.50
C THR A 32 19.24 -21.72 -18.11
N PHE A 33 20.52 -22.00 -17.82
CA PHE A 33 21.53 -20.98 -17.57
C PHE A 33 22.14 -20.59 -18.92
N LEU A 34 22.18 -19.30 -19.23
CA LEU A 34 22.78 -18.79 -20.45
C LEU A 34 24.04 -18.00 -20.05
N VAL A 35 25.21 -18.60 -20.28
CA VAL A 35 26.49 -17.93 -20.11
C VAL A 35 26.83 -17.24 -21.42
N LEU A 36 26.68 -15.91 -21.46
CA LEU A 36 27.12 -15.11 -22.60
C LEU A 36 28.58 -14.71 -22.35
N LYS A 37 29.47 -15.13 -23.25
CA LYS A 37 30.83 -14.60 -23.32
C LYS A 37 30.84 -13.41 -24.26
N ASP A 38 31.35 -12.29 -23.76
CA ASP A 38 31.71 -11.15 -24.60
C ASP A 38 33.01 -11.49 -25.35
N PRO A 39 33.02 -11.54 -26.70
CA PRO A 39 34.22 -11.84 -27.45
C PRO A 39 35.23 -10.68 -27.49
N SER A 40 34.91 -9.50 -26.94
CA SER A 40 35.76 -8.30 -27.01
C SER A 40 36.67 -8.08 -25.81
N THR A 41 36.52 -8.85 -24.72
CA THR A 41 37.33 -8.71 -23.51
C THR A 41 37.96 -10.04 -23.12
N ALA A 42 39.28 -10.15 -23.33
CA ALA A 42 40.01 -11.40 -23.06
C ALA A 42 40.12 -11.77 -21.57
N ASP A 43 39.71 -10.89 -20.64
CA ASP A 43 39.98 -11.07 -19.20
C ASP A 43 38.83 -10.66 -18.25
N ALA A 44 37.58 -10.56 -18.70
CA ALA A 44 36.46 -10.25 -17.81
C ALA A 44 35.27 -11.21 -18.01
N SER A 45 35.20 -12.26 -17.20
CA SER A 45 33.98 -13.07 -17.07
C SER A 45 32.96 -12.33 -16.21
N THR A 46 32.20 -11.42 -16.79
CA THR A 46 31.07 -10.79 -16.12
C THR A 46 29.89 -11.76 -16.10
N MET A 47 29.44 -12.15 -14.91
CA MET A 47 28.33 -13.08 -14.73
C MET A 47 27.02 -12.28 -14.61
N TYR A 48 26.08 -12.50 -15.54
CA TYR A 48 24.74 -11.93 -15.46
C TYR A 48 23.72 -13.02 -15.17
N VAL A 49 22.87 -12.79 -14.16
CA VAL A 49 21.74 -13.66 -13.83
C VAL A 49 20.46 -13.00 -14.34
N SER A 50 19.80 -13.63 -15.32
CA SER A 50 18.48 -13.21 -15.80
C SER A 50 17.40 -14.09 -15.19
N TYR A 51 16.39 -13.49 -14.56
CA TYR A 51 15.21 -14.19 -14.06
C TYR A 51 14.10 -14.10 -15.10
N LYS A 52 13.65 -15.26 -15.61
CA LYS A 52 12.46 -15.34 -16.46
C LYS A 52 11.20 -15.24 -15.60
N SER A 53 10.54 -14.09 -15.63
CA SER A 53 9.13 -13.97 -15.24
C SER A 53 8.25 -14.57 -16.33
N GLN A 54 7.24 -15.37 -15.97
CA GLN A 54 6.33 -16.05 -16.91
C GLN A 54 5.42 -15.08 -17.72
N ALA A 55 5.50 -13.77 -17.51
CA ALA A 55 4.56 -12.81 -18.10
C ALA A 55 4.95 -12.24 -19.48
N CYS A 56 6.13 -12.55 -20.02
CA CYS A 56 6.55 -12.00 -21.32
C CYS A 56 7.14 -13.08 -22.23
N GLN A 57 6.42 -13.41 -23.31
CA GLN A 57 6.89 -14.34 -24.35
C GLN A 57 7.85 -13.68 -25.37
N ARG A 58 8.26 -12.43 -25.16
CA ARG A 58 9.24 -11.76 -26.03
C ARG A 58 10.63 -11.81 -25.41
N ALA A 59 11.62 -12.25 -26.19
CA ALA A 59 13.02 -12.12 -25.81
C ALA A 59 13.38 -10.64 -25.68
N VAL A 60 13.93 -10.25 -24.52
CA VAL A 60 14.48 -8.91 -24.31
C VAL A 60 15.76 -8.78 -25.14
N THR A 61 15.81 -7.77 -26.00
CA THR A 61 16.95 -7.45 -26.86
C THR A 61 17.73 -6.26 -26.29
N TRP A 62 18.98 -6.07 -26.71
CA TRP A 62 19.79 -4.92 -26.31
C TRP A 62 19.12 -3.57 -26.59
N ALA A 63 18.28 -3.49 -27.63
CA ALA A 63 17.53 -2.28 -27.99
C ALA A 63 16.38 -1.95 -27.01
N ASP A 64 15.91 -2.93 -26.23
CA ASP A 64 14.87 -2.71 -25.21
C ASP A 64 15.44 -2.02 -23.94
N LEU A 65 16.77 -1.99 -23.82
CA LEU A 65 17.51 -1.37 -22.71
C LEU A 65 18.14 -0.02 -23.09
N SER A 66 18.02 0.40 -24.36
CA SER A 66 18.48 1.73 -24.78
C SER A 66 17.62 2.82 -24.13
N PRO A 67 18.22 3.95 -23.69
CA PRO A 67 17.46 5.09 -23.22
C PRO A 67 16.50 5.56 -24.32
N VAL A 68 15.23 5.79 -23.97
CA VAL A 68 14.35 6.61 -24.80
C VAL A 68 14.95 8.02 -24.83
N ASP A 69 15.03 8.62 -26.02
CA ASP A 69 15.66 9.92 -26.28
C ASP A 69 15.36 10.99 -25.22
N PRO A 70 16.32 11.90 -24.93
CA PRO A 70 16.27 12.79 -23.79
C PRO A 70 15.38 14.01 -24.08
N LEU A 71 14.07 13.84 -24.00
CA LEU A 71 13.16 14.96 -23.87
C LEU A 71 12.78 15.13 -22.40
N LEU A 72 13.68 15.81 -21.69
CA LEU A 72 13.49 16.74 -20.56
C LEU A 72 14.74 16.68 -19.66
N PRO A 73 15.30 17.83 -19.23
CA PRO A 73 16.38 17.83 -18.26
C PRO A 73 15.79 17.48 -16.89
N LEU A 74 15.66 16.18 -16.59
CA LEU A 74 15.52 15.70 -15.23
C LEU A 74 16.90 15.82 -14.57
N SER A 75 17.22 17.04 -14.14
CA SER A 75 18.23 17.28 -13.12
C SER A 75 17.73 16.68 -11.81
N ILE A 76 17.87 15.37 -11.69
CA ILE A 76 17.75 14.64 -10.43
C ILE A 76 18.93 15.10 -9.58
N HIS A 77 18.75 16.20 -8.85
CA HIS A 77 19.53 16.48 -7.66
C HIS A 77 19.09 15.49 -6.56
N VAL A 78 19.49 14.23 -6.69
CA VAL A 78 19.80 13.47 -5.48
C VAL A 78 20.98 14.21 -4.88
N PRO A 79 20.93 14.68 -3.63
CA PRO A 79 22.16 14.93 -2.91
C PRO A 79 22.78 13.55 -2.65
N LEU A 80 23.34 12.94 -3.70
CA LEU A 80 24.53 12.13 -3.53
C LEU A 80 25.46 13.10 -2.83
N ARG A 81 25.71 12.81 -1.55
CA ARG A 81 26.71 13.47 -0.74
C ARG A 81 27.88 13.76 -1.68
N ARG A 82 28.08 15.03 -2.08
CA ARG A 82 29.35 15.46 -2.68
C ARG A 82 30.34 15.30 -1.56
N ARG A 83 30.77 14.05 -1.34
CA ARG A 83 32.05 13.82 -0.71
C ARG A 83 33.03 14.38 -1.72
N THR A 84 33.86 15.28 -1.24
CA THR A 84 35.01 15.82 -1.96
C THR A 84 35.69 14.70 -2.74
N SER A 85 36.20 15.05 -3.92
CA SER A 85 36.91 14.15 -4.85
C SER A 85 38.09 13.37 -4.25
N SER A 86 38.39 13.54 -2.96
CA SER A 86 39.38 12.82 -2.19
C SER A 86 38.90 11.55 -1.47
N SER A 87 37.59 11.20 -1.49
CA SER A 87 37.08 10.05 -0.72
C SER A 87 36.88 8.74 -1.49
N PHE A 88 37.00 8.75 -2.83
CA PHE A 88 36.93 7.53 -3.62
C PHE A 88 38.18 6.65 -3.43
N ASP A 89 39.34 7.27 -3.19
CA ASP A 89 40.62 6.56 -3.02
C ASP A 89 40.82 5.92 -1.64
N THR A 90 39.87 6.08 -0.71
CA THR A 90 39.99 5.56 0.67
C THR A 90 38.85 4.63 1.09
N MET A 91 37.96 4.26 0.17
CA MET A 91 36.96 3.24 0.45
C MET A 91 37.59 1.84 0.31
N SER A 92 37.57 1.04 1.37
CA SER A 92 37.97 -0.37 1.28
C SER A 92 37.11 -1.08 0.24
N SER A 93 37.65 -2.10 -0.43
CA SER A 93 36.91 -2.85 -1.46
C SER A 93 35.60 -3.45 -0.91
N GLU A 94 35.58 -3.83 0.36
CA GLU A 94 34.40 -4.29 1.09
C GLU A 94 33.29 -3.21 1.15
N SER A 95 33.65 -1.95 1.43
CA SER A 95 32.66 -0.87 1.48
C SER A 95 32.12 -0.52 0.09
N MET A 96 32.92 -0.68 -0.96
CA MET A 96 32.50 -0.49 -2.34
C MET A 96 31.52 -1.59 -2.77
N ALA A 97 31.82 -2.85 -2.44
CA ALA A 97 30.93 -3.97 -2.71
C ALA A 97 29.57 -3.82 -1.99
N GLN A 98 29.56 -3.40 -0.72
CA GLN A 98 28.32 -3.13 0.01
C GLN A 98 27.48 -2.02 -0.64
N ASN A 99 28.12 -0.95 -1.14
CA ASN A 99 27.42 0.13 -1.84
C ASN A 99 26.80 -0.34 -3.17
N VAL A 100 27.50 -1.19 -3.93
CA VAL A 100 26.96 -1.77 -5.18
C VAL A 100 25.77 -2.67 -4.90
N TRP A 101 25.82 -3.49 -3.85
CA TRP A 101 24.69 -4.32 -3.44
C TRP A 101 23.49 -3.50 -3.01
N GLN A 102 23.71 -2.44 -2.22
CA GLN A 102 22.62 -1.55 -1.80
C GLN A 102 21.96 -0.85 -3.00
N LEU A 103 22.75 -0.38 -3.98
CA LEU A 103 22.20 0.19 -5.21
C LEU A 103 21.40 -0.85 -6.01
N SER A 104 21.91 -2.07 -6.10
CA SER A 104 21.22 -3.16 -6.79
C SER A 104 19.91 -3.52 -6.09
N PHE A 105 19.92 -3.57 -4.77
CA PHE A 105 18.75 -3.95 -3.96
C PHE A 105 17.67 -2.88 -3.93
N ASP A 106 18.02 -1.61 -4.17
CA ASP A 106 17.04 -0.51 -4.20
C ASP A 106 16.00 -0.69 -5.34
N PHE A 107 16.31 -1.48 -6.36
CA PHE A 107 15.40 -1.80 -7.47
C PHE A 107 14.58 -3.09 -7.26
N LEU A 108 14.82 -3.82 -6.17
CA LEU A 108 14.08 -5.05 -5.88
C LEU A 108 12.67 -4.73 -5.38
N ASP A 109 11.73 -5.61 -5.71
CA ASP A 109 10.43 -5.63 -5.05
C ASP A 109 10.55 -6.19 -3.62
N LEU A 110 9.48 -6.05 -2.83
CA LEU A 110 9.47 -6.47 -1.43
C LEU A 110 9.69 -7.98 -1.26
N GLU A 111 9.19 -8.78 -2.20
CA GLU A 111 9.35 -10.23 -2.18
C GLU A 111 10.81 -10.61 -2.41
N SER A 112 11.44 -10.07 -3.45
CA SER A 112 12.84 -10.29 -3.79
C SER A 112 13.76 -9.79 -2.68
N LEU A 113 13.49 -8.62 -2.09
CA LEU A 113 14.26 -8.10 -0.96
C LEU A 113 14.17 -9.03 0.26
N THR A 114 13.00 -9.62 0.51
CA THR A 114 12.82 -10.65 1.54
C THR A 114 13.62 -11.91 1.21
N GLN A 115 13.56 -12.39 -0.03
CA GLN A 115 14.31 -13.58 -0.46
C GLN A 115 15.83 -13.37 -0.37
N CYS A 116 16.34 -12.18 -0.70
CA CYS A 116 17.76 -11.85 -0.55
C CYS A 116 18.26 -12.04 0.88
N SER A 117 17.41 -11.80 1.88
CA SER A 117 17.75 -12.04 3.28
C SER A 117 17.96 -13.51 3.67
N LEU A 118 17.59 -14.44 2.78
CA LEU A 118 17.70 -15.89 3.00
C LEU A 118 18.85 -16.53 2.22
N VAL A 119 19.58 -15.77 1.38
CA VAL A 119 20.58 -16.32 0.46
C VAL A 119 21.93 -16.59 1.15
N CYS A 120 22.57 -15.54 1.67
CA CYS A 120 23.83 -15.62 2.39
C CYS A 120 23.93 -14.49 3.42
N LYS A 121 24.95 -14.54 4.29
CA LYS A 121 25.12 -13.58 5.37
C LYS A 121 25.28 -12.14 4.86
N GLU A 122 26.05 -11.95 3.80
CA GLU A 122 26.33 -10.63 3.22
C GLU A 122 25.07 -10.02 2.60
N MET A 123 24.31 -10.82 1.84
CA MET A 123 23.03 -10.37 1.28
C MET A 123 22.00 -10.11 2.39
N HIS A 124 22.02 -10.88 3.47
CA HIS A 124 21.20 -10.66 4.64
C HIS A 124 21.49 -9.30 5.30
N GLU A 125 22.76 -8.99 5.55
CA GLU A 125 23.17 -7.72 6.15
C GLU A 125 22.75 -6.52 5.28
N VAL A 126 22.93 -6.61 3.95
CA VAL A 126 22.47 -5.56 3.02
C VAL A 126 20.94 -5.48 3.00
N ALA A 127 20.24 -6.60 2.88
CA ALA A 127 18.77 -6.66 2.82
C ALA A 127 18.11 -6.13 4.11
N GLN A 128 18.81 -6.18 5.24
CA GLN A 128 18.32 -5.61 6.51
C GLN A 128 18.50 -4.09 6.61
N SER A 129 19.17 -3.46 5.65
CA SER A 129 19.37 -2.01 5.63
C SER A 129 18.03 -1.26 5.72
N PRO A 130 17.82 -0.43 6.76
CA PRO A 130 16.57 0.32 6.90
C PRO A 130 16.28 1.23 5.71
N TYR A 131 17.33 1.71 5.04
CA TYR A 131 17.22 2.54 3.87
C TYR A 131 16.41 1.86 2.75
N LEU A 132 16.66 0.57 2.48
CA LEU A 132 15.99 -0.15 1.39
C LEU A 132 14.49 -0.27 1.65
N TRP A 133 14.11 -0.62 2.87
CA TRP A 133 12.70 -0.78 3.26
C TRP A 133 11.95 0.54 3.31
N LEU A 134 12.58 1.60 3.80
CA LEU A 134 11.96 2.93 3.81
C LEU A 134 11.89 3.54 2.41
N SER A 135 12.90 3.30 1.56
CA SER A 135 12.90 3.71 0.15
C SER A 135 11.75 3.03 -0.60
N ALA A 136 11.66 1.69 -0.50
CA ALA A 136 10.56 0.92 -1.07
C ALA A 136 9.19 1.39 -0.56
N TYR A 137 9.07 1.66 0.75
CA TYR A 137 7.85 2.20 1.34
C TYR A 137 7.49 3.56 0.76
N CYS A 138 8.42 4.51 0.71
CA CYS A 138 8.16 5.88 0.22
C CYS A 138 7.79 5.89 -1.26
N ARG A 139 8.43 5.06 -2.09
CA ARG A 139 8.09 4.89 -3.50
C ARG A 139 6.64 4.47 -3.69
N ARG A 140 6.17 3.53 -2.88
CA ARG A 140 4.84 2.94 -3.02
C ARG A 140 3.74 3.73 -2.34
N TRP A 141 4.00 4.28 -1.16
CA TRP A 141 2.95 4.80 -0.27
C TRP A 141 3.01 6.29 0.00
N ARG A 142 4.03 7.00 -0.52
CA ARG A 142 4.24 8.43 -0.23
C ARG A 142 4.65 9.26 -1.44
N HIS A 143 4.44 8.79 -2.66
CA HIS A 143 4.87 9.50 -3.88
C HIS A 143 6.35 9.93 -3.84
N ASN A 144 7.22 9.08 -3.28
CA ASN A 144 8.65 9.36 -3.05
C ASN A 144 8.96 10.42 -1.97
N ASN A 145 7.97 10.94 -1.25
CA ASN A 145 8.21 11.82 -0.11
C ASN A 145 8.87 11.03 1.02
N ARG A 146 10.05 11.51 1.42
CA ARG A 146 10.87 10.85 2.43
C ARG A 146 10.20 10.89 3.80
N LEU A 147 10.35 9.80 4.53
CA LEU A 147 10.05 9.74 5.96
C LEU A 147 11.19 10.37 6.78
N SER A 148 10.85 10.82 7.98
CA SER A 148 11.80 11.26 8.98
C SER A 148 12.88 10.21 9.25
N ARG A 149 14.11 10.67 9.49
CA ARG A 149 15.24 9.79 9.80
C ARG A 149 15.03 8.95 11.05
N LYS A 150 14.09 9.34 11.93
CA LYS A 150 13.75 8.56 13.13
C LYS A 150 13.20 7.17 12.78
N PHE A 151 12.58 7.00 11.61
CA PHE A 151 12.16 5.68 11.12
C PHE A 151 13.33 4.73 10.85
N MET A 152 14.56 5.23 10.65
CA MET A 152 15.76 4.39 10.52
C MET A 152 16.10 3.64 11.82
N LEU A 153 15.52 4.06 12.95
CA LEU A 153 15.72 3.42 14.26
C LEU A 153 14.79 2.22 14.47
N LEU A 154 13.82 1.98 13.57
CA LEU A 154 12.96 0.82 13.65
C LEU A 154 13.76 -0.47 13.41
N SER A 155 13.39 -1.53 14.14
CA SER A 155 13.93 -2.86 13.88
C SER A 155 13.59 -3.33 12.47
N TYR A 156 14.44 -4.18 11.90
CA TYR A 156 14.19 -4.83 10.61
C TYR A 156 12.79 -5.48 10.55
N LYS A 157 12.38 -6.19 11.60
CA LYS A 157 11.04 -6.80 11.70
C LYS A 157 9.92 -5.77 11.56
N ASN A 158 10.06 -4.61 12.18
CA ASN A 158 9.05 -3.55 12.11
C ASN A 158 8.99 -2.90 10.73
N LEU A 159 10.13 -2.73 10.06
CA LEU A 159 10.22 -2.21 8.69
C LEU A 159 9.58 -3.16 7.66
N VAL A 160 9.81 -4.46 7.80
CA VAL A 160 9.16 -5.50 7.01
C VAL A 160 7.65 -5.47 7.24
N ALA A 161 7.22 -5.47 8.51
CA ALA A 161 5.79 -5.45 8.87
C ALA A 161 5.08 -4.19 8.36
N MET A 162 5.74 -3.03 8.42
CA MET A 162 5.23 -1.75 7.92
C MET A 162 4.88 -1.82 6.42
N ASN A 163 5.70 -2.51 5.62
CA ASN A 163 5.47 -2.71 4.19
C ASN A 163 4.42 -3.80 3.91
N ALA A 164 4.55 -4.97 4.54
CA ALA A 164 3.69 -6.13 4.27
C ALA A 164 2.23 -5.88 4.66
N LEU A 165 1.99 -5.31 5.85
CA LEU A 165 0.63 -5.07 6.35
C LEU A 165 -0.08 -3.94 5.59
N ARG A 166 0.67 -3.02 4.96
CA ARG A 166 0.06 -1.98 4.14
C ARG A 166 -0.56 -2.54 2.86
N ALA A 167 -0.07 -3.69 2.39
CA ALA A 167 -0.57 -4.34 1.18
C ALA A 167 -1.82 -5.22 1.42
N SER A 168 -2.21 -5.52 2.66
CA SER A 168 -3.25 -6.51 3.00
C SER A 168 -4.63 -5.90 3.27
N ILE A 169 -5.04 -4.89 2.50
CA ILE A 169 -6.28 -4.14 2.74
C ILE A 169 -7.47 -4.82 2.05
N ASP A 170 -8.61 -4.93 2.75
CA ASP A 170 -9.86 -5.42 2.18
C ASP A 170 -10.75 -4.25 1.74
N PRO A 171 -10.92 -4.01 0.42
CA PRO A 171 -11.70 -2.89 -0.09
C PRO A 171 -13.22 -3.14 -0.05
N LYS A 172 -13.69 -4.27 0.50
CA LYS A 172 -15.13 -4.59 0.52
C LYS A 172 -15.92 -3.60 1.35
N LEU A 173 -17.01 -3.11 0.76
CA LEU A 173 -17.97 -2.20 1.38
C LEU A 173 -19.35 -2.87 1.50
N SER A 174 -20.08 -2.50 2.55
CA SER A 174 -21.52 -2.69 2.64
C SER A 174 -22.20 -1.36 2.29
N THR A 175 -22.96 -1.34 1.19
CA THR A 175 -23.62 -0.15 0.63
C THR A 175 -24.67 -0.58 -0.38
N ARG A 176 -25.69 0.24 -0.64
CA ARG A 176 -26.61 0.05 -1.77
C ARG A 176 -26.12 0.74 -3.04
N GLY A 177 -25.25 1.74 -2.90
CA GLY A 177 -24.65 2.48 -3.99
C GLY A 177 -23.85 1.57 -4.93
N ARG A 178 -23.69 2.03 -6.16
CA ARG A 178 -22.80 1.39 -7.13
C ARG A 178 -21.36 1.62 -6.70
N THR A 179 -20.59 0.55 -6.56
CA THR A 179 -19.16 0.60 -6.27
C THR A 179 -18.32 0.23 -7.49
N ALA A 180 -17.13 0.84 -7.59
CA ALA A 180 -16.11 0.48 -8.56
C ALA A 180 -14.73 0.52 -7.90
N LEU A 181 -14.03 -0.61 -7.90
CA LEU A 181 -12.65 -0.71 -7.42
C LEU A 181 -11.71 -0.11 -8.46
N GLN A 182 -10.85 0.81 -8.03
CA GLN A 182 -9.85 1.46 -8.87
C GLN A 182 -8.51 0.67 -8.86
N PRO A 183 -7.62 0.89 -9.85
CA PRO A 183 -6.32 0.22 -9.91
C PRO A 183 -5.42 0.44 -8.68
N ASP A 184 -5.60 1.56 -7.99
CA ASP A 184 -4.90 1.93 -6.75
C ASP A 184 -5.60 1.40 -5.49
N LEU A 185 -6.55 0.47 -5.64
CA LEU A 185 -7.33 -0.15 -4.56
C LEU A 185 -8.24 0.81 -3.79
N THR A 186 -8.44 2.04 -4.27
CA THR A 186 -9.52 2.91 -3.78
C THR A 186 -10.87 2.48 -4.36
N VAL A 187 -11.95 2.83 -3.68
CA VAL A 187 -13.30 2.43 -4.08
C VAL A 187 -14.13 3.67 -4.39
N HIS A 188 -14.47 3.85 -5.66
CA HIS A 188 -15.45 4.85 -6.04
C HIS A 188 -16.85 4.37 -5.67
N VAL A 189 -17.62 5.21 -4.99
CA VAL A 189 -19.01 4.93 -4.61
C VAL A 189 -19.90 6.00 -5.20
N LEU A 190 -20.94 5.56 -5.91
CA LEU A 190 -21.99 6.42 -6.46
C LEU A 190 -23.31 6.11 -5.75
N ASN A 191 -23.91 7.10 -5.11
CA ASN A 191 -25.27 6.99 -4.61
C ASN A 191 -26.25 7.01 -5.80
N ASN A 192 -26.68 5.82 -6.22
CA ASN A 192 -27.73 5.63 -7.22
C ASN A 192 -29.03 5.08 -6.58
N SER A 193 -29.21 5.26 -5.27
CA SER A 193 -30.37 4.77 -4.53
C SER A 193 -31.61 5.64 -4.80
N MET A 194 -32.70 5.02 -5.25
CA MET A 194 -33.98 5.69 -5.54
C MET A 194 -35.12 5.28 -4.58
N LEU A 195 -34.81 4.60 -3.47
CA LEU A 195 -35.78 3.86 -2.65
C LEU A 195 -36.95 4.68 -2.05
N ARG A 196 -36.85 6.01 -1.99
CA ARG A 196 -37.92 6.87 -1.44
C ARG A 196 -38.47 7.90 -2.41
N SER A 197 -37.64 8.42 -3.31
CA SER A 197 -38.04 9.46 -4.25
C SER A 197 -37.21 9.36 -5.51
N PHE A 198 -37.87 9.30 -6.67
CA PHE A 198 -37.21 9.43 -7.97
C PHE A 198 -36.61 10.84 -8.16
N GLN A 199 -37.12 11.87 -7.47
CA GLN A 199 -36.66 13.25 -7.60
C GLN A 199 -35.45 13.57 -6.72
N ARG A 200 -35.38 13.03 -5.49
CA ARG A 200 -34.32 13.37 -4.53
C ARG A 200 -33.34 12.21 -4.24
N GLY A 201 -33.73 10.99 -4.57
CA GLY A 201 -33.04 9.78 -4.13
C GLY A 201 -33.29 9.46 -2.66
N ALA A 202 -32.46 8.58 -2.12
CA ALA A 202 -32.34 8.32 -0.69
C ALA A 202 -30.89 8.46 -0.26
N VAL A 203 -30.66 8.73 1.02
CA VAL A 203 -29.31 8.66 1.60
C VAL A 203 -28.78 7.24 1.42
N ASP A 204 -27.54 7.12 0.96
CA ASP A 204 -26.83 5.86 0.92
C ASP A 204 -25.83 5.79 2.07
N SER A 205 -26.02 4.81 2.94
CA SER A 205 -25.14 4.50 4.04
C SER A 205 -24.10 3.47 3.59
N ILE A 206 -22.84 3.78 3.83
CA ILE A 206 -21.68 3.02 3.37
C ILE A 206 -20.84 2.68 4.59
N ARG A 207 -20.40 1.44 4.71
CA ARG A 207 -19.34 1.08 5.66
C ARG A 207 -18.36 0.08 5.10
N SER A 208 -17.14 0.04 5.63
CA SER A 208 -16.26 -1.11 5.40
C SER A 208 -16.91 -2.39 5.93
N TYR A 209 -16.67 -3.49 5.24
CA TYR A 209 -17.24 -4.78 5.63
C TYR A 209 -16.70 -5.22 7.00
N ASN A 210 -15.39 -5.10 7.18
CA ASN A 210 -14.68 -5.40 8.41
C ASN A 210 -14.40 -4.12 9.22
N ALA A 211 -13.99 -4.32 10.48
CA ALA A 211 -13.42 -3.27 11.30
C ALA A 211 -12.16 -2.69 10.64
N LEU A 212 -11.89 -1.41 10.90
CA LEU A 212 -10.68 -0.74 10.47
C LEU A 212 -9.45 -1.45 11.10
N PRO A 213 -8.46 -1.83 10.28
CA PRO A 213 -7.23 -2.39 10.80
C PRO A 213 -6.35 -1.29 11.41
N VAL A 214 -5.54 -1.68 12.40
CA VAL A 214 -4.43 -0.84 12.87
C VAL A 214 -3.48 -0.59 11.69
N LEU A 215 -3.11 0.68 11.48
CA LEU A 215 -2.19 1.06 10.42
C LEU A 215 -0.85 0.33 10.57
N SER A 216 -0.25 -0.03 9.44
CA SER A 216 1.04 -0.73 9.44
C SER A 216 2.14 0.08 10.14
N VAL A 217 2.17 1.41 9.93
CA VAL A 217 3.10 2.33 10.60
C VAL A 217 2.82 2.46 12.10
N ALA A 218 1.55 2.52 12.50
CA ALA A 218 1.15 2.56 13.91
C ALA A 218 1.62 1.29 14.62
N LYS A 219 1.36 0.11 14.03
CA LYS A 219 1.82 -1.16 14.57
C LYS A 219 3.35 -1.27 14.66
N ALA A 220 4.08 -0.74 13.67
CA ALA A 220 5.54 -0.71 13.68
C ALA A 220 6.11 0.19 14.81
N LEU A 221 5.33 1.18 15.25
CA LEU A 221 5.62 2.10 16.35
C LEU A 221 4.95 1.69 17.67
N SER A 222 4.36 0.49 17.76
CA SER A 222 3.63 0.01 18.94
C SER A 222 2.44 0.89 19.36
N LEU A 223 1.77 1.49 18.38
CA LEU A 223 0.54 2.27 18.55
C LEU A 223 -0.68 1.49 18.05
N ASP A 224 -1.86 1.91 18.53
CA ASP A 224 -3.16 1.39 18.12
C ASP A 224 -3.98 2.50 17.45
N VAL A 225 -3.56 2.86 16.23
CA VAL A 225 -4.18 3.90 15.40
C VAL A 225 -4.68 3.31 14.09
N SER A 226 -5.93 3.61 13.77
CA SER A 226 -6.56 3.32 12.48
C SER A 226 -6.83 4.62 11.71
N TYR A 227 -6.83 4.61 10.38
CA TYR A 227 -7.10 5.80 9.56
C TYR A 227 -7.56 5.43 8.16
N PHE A 228 -8.45 6.24 7.58
CA PHE A 228 -8.87 6.16 6.18
C PHE A 228 -9.20 7.56 5.64
N GLU A 229 -9.26 7.71 4.32
CA GLU A 229 -9.63 8.96 3.66
C GLU A 229 -10.82 8.77 2.72
N VAL A 230 -11.55 9.87 2.51
CA VAL A 230 -12.67 10.01 1.59
C VAL A 230 -12.40 11.23 0.73
N GLY A 231 -12.12 11.01 -0.55
CA GLY A 231 -11.84 12.05 -1.54
C GLY A 231 -12.94 12.20 -2.58
N GLN A 232 -12.76 13.17 -3.47
CA GLN A 232 -13.66 13.43 -4.61
C GLN A 232 -15.14 13.49 -4.21
N ILE A 233 -15.41 14.08 -3.03
CA ILE A 233 -16.76 14.16 -2.47
C ILE A 233 -17.61 15.12 -3.31
N LYS A 234 -18.64 14.57 -3.94
CA LYS A 234 -19.65 15.30 -4.68
C LYS A 234 -20.96 15.30 -3.90
N GLY A 235 -21.51 16.49 -3.67
CA GLY A 235 -22.73 16.71 -2.91
C GLY A 235 -22.50 16.66 -1.40
N CYS A 236 -23.51 16.24 -0.65
CA CYS A 236 -23.50 16.25 0.81
C CYS A 236 -23.13 14.89 1.39
N ALA A 237 -22.26 14.88 2.39
CA ALA A 237 -21.77 13.66 3.00
C ALA A 237 -21.55 13.78 4.51
N SER A 238 -21.44 12.62 5.17
CA SER A 238 -20.86 12.52 6.51
C SER A 238 -19.81 11.42 6.53
N VAL A 239 -18.66 11.67 7.16
CA VAL A 239 -17.52 10.74 7.24
C VAL A 239 -17.21 10.43 8.69
N GLY A 240 -16.94 9.17 9.02
CA GLY A 240 -16.63 8.80 10.39
C GLY A 240 -16.50 7.30 10.62
N ILE A 241 -16.87 6.84 11.81
CA ILE A 241 -16.81 5.43 12.18
C ILE A 241 -18.16 4.93 12.72
N ALA A 242 -18.43 3.64 12.51
CA ALA A 242 -19.61 2.96 13.03
C ALA A 242 -19.24 1.59 13.62
N SER A 243 -19.88 1.22 14.73
CA SER A 243 -19.67 -0.06 15.39
C SER A 243 -20.09 -1.22 14.49
N VAL A 244 -19.27 -2.27 14.51
CA VAL A 244 -19.56 -3.57 13.90
C VAL A 244 -19.47 -4.69 14.95
N TYR A 245 -19.64 -4.35 16.22
CA TYR A 245 -19.50 -5.28 17.34
C TYR A 245 -20.50 -6.45 17.28
N ASP A 246 -21.77 -6.15 17.01
CA ASP A 246 -22.85 -7.12 16.96
C ASP A 246 -23.71 -6.91 15.70
N LYS A 247 -24.60 -7.87 15.42
CA LYS A 247 -25.45 -7.83 14.23
C LYS A 247 -26.37 -6.59 14.19
N PRO A 248 -26.99 -6.15 15.30
CA PRO A 248 -27.70 -4.86 15.34
C PRO A 248 -26.83 -3.67 14.95
N SER A 249 -25.62 -3.54 15.50
CA SER A 249 -24.69 -2.44 15.17
C SER A 249 -24.26 -2.50 13.70
N MET A 250 -23.92 -3.69 13.20
CA MET A 250 -23.57 -3.92 11.80
C MET A 250 -24.70 -3.56 10.83
N ASN A 251 -25.94 -3.70 11.28
CA ASN A 251 -27.12 -3.35 10.50
C ASN A 251 -27.45 -1.85 10.61
N ALA A 252 -26.91 -1.11 11.58
CA ALA A 252 -27.21 0.32 11.72
C ALA A 252 -26.63 1.18 10.58
N TYR A 253 -25.58 0.70 9.89
CA TYR A 253 -24.99 1.34 8.71
C TYR A 253 -24.63 0.33 7.63
N GLY A 254 -24.59 0.79 6.38
CA GLY A 254 -24.31 -0.03 5.19
C GLY A 254 -25.56 -0.39 4.39
N PHE A 255 -25.56 -1.57 3.76
CA PHE A 255 -26.65 -2.00 2.89
C PHE A 255 -28.00 -1.97 3.63
N GLY A 256 -28.94 -1.19 3.11
CA GLY A 256 -30.30 -1.10 3.65
C GLY A 256 -30.57 0.12 4.54
N MET A 257 -29.53 0.89 4.90
CA MET A 257 -29.67 2.06 5.79
C MET A 257 -29.59 3.39 5.03
N ASP A 258 -30.32 4.39 5.51
CA ASP A 258 -30.48 5.73 4.93
C ASP A 258 -30.20 6.85 5.94
N ASP A 259 -29.36 6.58 6.92
CA ASP A 259 -28.98 7.51 7.98
C ASP A 259 -27.55 8.03 7.80
N HIS A 260 -27.33 9.29 8.14
CA HIS A 260 -25.99 9.86 8.23
C HIS A 260 -25.22 9.31 9.43
N VAL A 261 -23.90 9.26 9.31
CA VAL A 261 -23.01 8.78 10.38
C VAL A 261 -23.19 9.65 11.62
N GLY A 262 -23.39 9.01 12.76
CA GLY A 262 -23.67 9.68 14.04
C GLY A 262 -25.16 9.84 14.35
N TRP A 263 -26.09 9.36 13.53
CA TRP A 263 -27.54 9.52 13.78
C TRP A 263 -28.23 8.29 14.36
N LYS A 264 -27.59 7.12 14.27
CA LYS A 264 -28.14 5.85 14.74
C LYS A 264 -27.01 4.93 15.18
N GLY A 265 -27.28 3.98 16.07
CA GLY A 265 -26.29 2.99 16.51
C GLY A 265 -25.02 3.62 17.12
N ILE A 266 -24.05 2.82 17.51
CA ILE A 266 -22.79 3.38 18.05
C ILE A 266 -21.97 3.93 16.87
N SER A 267 -22.00 5.23 16.66
CA SER A 267 -21.38 5.88 15.49
C SER A 267 -21.04 7.35 15.73
N PHE A 268 -20.06 7.84 14.97
CA PHE A 268 -19.46 9.15 15.20
C PHE A 268 -19.07 9.75 13.85
N GLY A 269 -19.68 10.87 13.45
CA GLY A 269 -19.58 11.39 12.10
C GLY A 269 -19.32 12.90 12.03
N TYR A 270 -18.48 13.31 11.09
CA TYR A 270 -18.22 14.68 10.70
C TYR A 270 -18.96 15.01 9.40
N HIS A 271 -19.72 16.10 9.39
CA HIS A 271 -20.74 16.40 8.37
C HIS A 271 -20.29 17.53 7.43
N SER A 272 -20.58 17.38 6.14
CA SER A 272 -20.06 18.24 5.09
C SER A 272 -20.67 19.65 5.06
N HIS A 273 -21.96 19.77 5.41
CA HIS A 273 -22.72 21.01 5.22
C HIS A 273 -22.32 22.13 6.18
N ASP A 274 -22.13 21.83 7.45
CA ASP A 274 -21.87 22.80 8.52
C ASP A 274 -20.54 22.56 9.24
N GLY A 275 -19.82 21.48 8.88
CA GLY A 275 -18.63 21.05 9.61
C GLY A 275 -18.94 20.56 11.03
N GLY A 276 -20.21 20.24 11.31
CA GLY A 276 -20.64 19.71 12.58
C GLY A 276 -20.17 18.28 12.81
N PHE A 277 -19.92 17.95 14.06
CA PHE A 277 -19.71 16.59 14.50
C PHE A 277 -20.97 16.08 15.19
N VAL A 278 -21.35 14.83 14.91
CA VAL A 278 -22.51 14.17 15.50
C VAL A 278 -22.09 12.83 16.08
N ALA A 279 -22.37 12.63 17.37
CA ALA A 279 -22.07 11.40 18.10
C ALA A 279 -23.34 10.68 18.55
N HIS A 280 -23.37 9.37 18.36
CA HIS A 280 -24.41 8.50 18.86
C HIS A 280 -23.75 7.32 19.59
N ASN A 281 -24.06 7.18 20.88
CA ASN A 281 -23.47 6.16 21.76
C ASN A 281 -24.29 4.86 21.85
N GLY A 282 -25.48 4.82 21.22
CA GLY A 282 -26.36 3.65 21.19
C GLY A 282 -27.48 3.66 22.24
N GLU A 283 -27.53 4.65 23.13
CA GLU A 283 -28.50 4.71 24.23
C GLU A 283 -29.92 5.12 23.78
N VAL A 284 -30.01 5.91 22.70
CA VAL A 284 -31.28 6.31 22.10
C VAL A 284 -31.51 5.57 20.79
N SER A 285 -32.76 5.51 20.33
CA SER A 285 -33.13 4.79 19.10
C SER A 285 -32.73 5.53 17.83
N TYR A 286 -32.64 6.87 17.90
CA TYR A 286 -32.32 7.74 16.77
C TYR A 286 -31.90 9.14 17.25
N GLY A 287 -31.10 9.82 16.44
CA GLY A 287 -30.56 11.16 16.70
C GLY A 287 -29.25 11.10 17.49
N GLY A 288 -28.35 12.04 17.24
CA GLY A 288 -27.07 12.11 17.93
C GLY A 288 -26.84 13.47 18.59
N VAL A 289 -25.89 13.51 19.52
CA VAL A 289 -25.43 14.75 20.13
C VAL A 289 -24.58 15.49 19.10
N ARG A 290 -25.03 16.70 18.71
CA ARG A 290 -24.33 17.56 17.76
C ARG A 290 -23.42 18.56 18.49
N SER A 291 -22.23 18.78 17.95
CA SER A 291 -21.32 19.85 18.35
C SER A 291 -20.71 20.53 17.13
N SER A 292 -20.42 21.83 17.26
CA SER A 292 -19.55 22.52 16.31
C SER A 292 -18.15 21.93 16.40
N PHE A 293 -17.50 21.71 15.25
CA PHE A 293 -16.19 21.05 15.24
C PHE A 293 -15.21 21.64 14.24
N GLY A 294 -15.50 21.53 12.94
CA GLY A 294 -14.57 21.94 11.88
C GLY A 294 -15.25 22.79 10.81
N PRO A 295 -14.54 23.14 9.73
CA PRO A 295 -15.14 23.76 8.55
C PRO A 295 -16.08 22.79 7.82
N GLY A 296 -16.98 23.28 6.96
CA GLY A 296 -17.65 22.43 5.98
C GLY A 296 -16.66 21.85 4.95
N PHE A 297 -17.07 20.82 4.21
CA PHE A 297 -16.27 20.20 3.15
C PHE A 297 -17.16 19.73 1.98
N GLY A 298 -16.55 19.26 0.89
CA GLY A 298 -17.23 18.84 -0.34
C GLY A 298 -17.23 19.92 -1.41
N LYS A 299 -17.72 19.57 -2.61
CA LYS A 299 -17.61 20.41 -3.81
C LYS A 299 -18.17 21.84 -3.66
N ASP A 300 -19.24 22.01 -2.89
CA ASP A 300 -19.87 23.33 -2.70
C ASP A 300 -19.08 24.22 -1.73
N ASN A 301 -18.14 23.64 -0.97
CA ASN A 301 -17.34 24.30 0.04
C ASN A 301 -15.87 24.50 -0.38
N GLU A 302 -15.47 24.07 -1.59
CA GLU A 302 -14.08 24.09 -2.05
C GLU A 302 -13.94 24.69 -3.44
N THR A 303 -12.89 25.50 -3.62
CA THR A 303 -12.44 25.98 -4.93
C THR A 303 -11.42 25.03 -5.59
N SER A 304 -10.97 24.00 -4.87
CA SER A 304 -10.01 23.01 -5.37
C SER A 304 -10.65 22.14 -6.46
N PRO A 305 -10.04 22.02 -7.66
CA PRO A 305 -10.55 21.17 -8.72
C PRO A 305 -10.59 19.68 -8.35
N ASP A 306 -9.76 19.26 -7.38
CA ASP A 306 -9.70 17.88 -6.87
C ASP A 306 -10.78 17.57 -5.81
N GLY A 307 -11.53 18.59 -5.37
CA GLY A 307 -12.48 18.51 -4.26
C GLY A 307 -11.80 18.34 -2.88
N SER A 308 -12.62 18.22 -1.84
CA SER A 308 -12.13 17.92 -0.48
C SER A 308 -11.65 16.48 -0.35
N VAL A 309 -10.61 16.28 0.46
CA VAL A 309 -10.22 14.97 1.01
C VAL A 309 -10.36 15.01 2.52
N VAL A 310 -11.31 14.26 3.05
CA VAL A 310 -11.56 14.13 4.48
C VAL A 310 -10.93 12.85 4.98
N GLY A 311 -10.06 12.95 5.98
CA GLY A 311 -9.54 11.80 6.69
C GLY A 311 -10.20 11.62 8.03
N CYS A 312 -10.35 10.36 8.44
CA CYS A 312 -10.90 9.98 9.74
C CYS A 312 -9.96 8.96 10.37
N GLY A 313 -9.42 9.32 11.54
CA GLY A 313 -8.55 8.48 12.32
C GLY A 313 -9.11 8.18 13.70
N PHE A 314 -8.69 7.05 14.25
CA PHE A 314 -9.10 6.63 15.58
C PHE A 314 -7.90 6.09 16.34
N ASN A 315 -7.58 6.75 17.46
CA ASN A 315 -6.58 6.28 18.41
C ASN A 315 -7.28 5.50 19.52
N ARG A 316 -7.10 4.18 19.53
CA ARG A 316 -7.81 3.30 20.47
C ARG A 316 -7.31 3.45 21.92
N LYS A 317 -6.05 3.86 22.10
CA LYS A 317 -5.43 4.07 23.43
C LYS A 317 -5.99 5.32 24.10
N THR A 318 -6.02 6.46 23.40
CA THR A 318 -6.60 7.71 23.94
C THR A 318 -8.11 7.75 23.83
N ARG A 319 -8.70 6.85 23.03
CA ARG A 319 -10.13 6.78 22.69
C ARG A 319 -10.59 8.00 21.90
N GLU A 320 -9.69 8.69 21.22
CA GLU A 320 -10.00 9.89 20.46
C GLU A 320 -10.19 9.53 18.98
N ILE A 321 -11.28 10.02 18.42
CA ILE A 321 -11.45 10.14 16.96
C ILE A 321 -10.87 11.48 16.54
N PHE A 322 -10.13 11.52 15.43
CA PHE A 322 -9.60 12.74 14.86
C PHE A 322 -9.90 12.83 13.37
N PHE A 323 -9.95 14.05 12.86
CA PHE A 323 -10.26 14.33 11.47
C PHE A 323 -9.19 15.19 10.82
N THR A 324 -9.06 15.01 9.51
CA THR A 324 -8.16 15.80 8.68
C THR A 324 -8.92 16.29 7.45
N LEU A 325 -8.57 17.46 6.93
CA LEU A 325 -9.13 18.00 5.71
C LEU A 325 -8.00 18.48 4.79
N ASN A 326 -8.00 17.98 3.56
CA ASN A 326 -7.03 18.32 2.51
C ASN A 326 -5.57 18.13 2.94
N GLY A 327 -5.31 17.05 3.70
CA GLY A 327 -3.99 16.70 4.22
C GLY A 327 -3.56 17.50 5.46
N ARG A 328 -4.47 18.23 6.10
CA ARG A 328 -4.19 18.99 7.33
C ARG A 328 -5.03 18.46 8.50
N MET A 329 -4.44 18.40 9.68
CA MET A 329 -5.16 18.06 10.92
C MET A 329 -6.22 19.12 11.22
N ILE A 330 -7.47 18.69 11.46
CA ILE A 330 -8.53 19.54 12.02
C ILE A 330 -8.49 19.44 13.55
N GLY A 331 -8.38 18.22 14.07
CA GLY A 331 -8.34 17.94 15.51
C GLY A 331 -9.22 16.76 15.88
N ALA A 332 -9.47 16.61 17.18
CA ALA A 332 -10.36 15.62 17.76
C ALA A 332 -11.59 16.31 18.38
N PRO A 333 -12.83 15.91 18.06
CA PRO A 333 -14.01 16.38 18.78
C PRO A 333 -13.92 15.98 20.25
N PRO A 334 -14.52 16.74 21.18
CA PRO A 334 -14.46 16.48 22.62
C PRO A 334 -15.39 15.33 23.04
N VAL A 335 -15.21 14.16 22.43
CA VAL A 335 -15.91 12.91 22.75
C VAL A 335 -14.91 11.78 22.87
N LEU A 336 -15.11 10.93 23.88
CA LEU A 336 -14.34 9.71 24.01
C LEU A 336 -15.13 8.54 23.45
N ILE A 337 -14.50 7.78 22.57
CA ILE A 337 -15.12 6.67 21.86
C ILE A 337 -15.12 5.42 22.75
N PRO A 338 -16.26 4.72 22.92
CA PRO A 338 -16.29 3.45 23.65
C PRO A 338 -15.40 2.40 22.99
N THR A 339 -14.55 1.71 23.74
CA THR A 339 -13.58 0.73 23.19
C THR A 339 -13.69 -0.67 23.75
N GLU A 340 -14.45 -0.84 24.83
CA GLU A 340 -14.65 -2.12 25.49
C GLU A 340 -15.46 -3.05 24.59
N ASN A 341 -14.81 -4.11 24.10
CA ASN A 341 -15.35 -5.10 23.16
C ASN A 341 -15.85 -4.55 21.81
N ILE A 342 -15.89 -3.25 21.59
CA ILE A 342 -16.45 -2.65 20.36
C ILE A 342 -15.39 -2.49 19.28
N GLN A 343 -15.67 -2.97 18.07
CA GLN A 343 -14.86 -2.70 16.88
C GLN A 343 -15.58 -1.73 15.96
N TYR A 344 -14.81 -0.91 15.22
CA TYR A 344 -15.34 0.14 14.37
C TYR A 344 -14.93 -0.06 12.92
N ALA A 345 -15.89 0.07 12.01
CA ALA A 345 -15.69 0.15 10.57
C ALA A 345 -15.58 1.62 10.12
N ALA A 346 -14.93 1.85 8.98
CA ALA A 346 -15.07 3.12 8.27
C ALA A 346 -16.53 3.29 7.87
N ALA A 347 -17.08 4.48 8.05
CA ALA A 347 -18.47 4.78 7.71
C ALA A 347 -18.57 6.10 6.95
N VAL A 348 -19.36 6.10 5.89
CA VAL A 348 -19.70 7.28 5.09
C VAL A 348 -21.18 7.26 4.77
N ALA A 349 -21.81 8.42 4.68
CA ALA A 349 -23.13 8.53 4.07
C ALA A 349 -23.13 9.60 2.98
N LEU A 350 -23.82 9.33 1.88
CA LEU A 350 -24.01 10.23 0.76
C LEU A 350 -25.49 10.64 0.71
N HIS A 351 -25.78 11.94 0.68
CA HIS A 351 -27.12 12.45 0.98
C HIS A 351 -28.11 12.22 -0.16
N SER A 352 -27.73 12.63 -1.37
CA SER A 352 -28.63 12.74 -2.52
C SER A 352 -28.28 11.75 -3.62
N PHE A 353 -29.26 11.49 -4.49
CA PHE A 353 -28.99 10.81 -5.76
C PHE A 353 -27.87 11.50 -6.53
N ASN A 354 -26.97 10.71 -7.12
CA ASN A 354 -25.76 11.14 -7.82
C ASN A 354 -24.67 11.84 -6.98
N ASP A 355 -24.82 11.86 -5.66
CA ASP A 355 -23.68 12.11 -4.77
C ASP A 355 -22.69 10.95 -4.91
N ALA A 356 -21.40 11.27 -4.77
CA ALA A 356 -20.34 10.32 -4.99
C ALA A 356 -19.12 10.63 -4.13
N CYS A 357 -18.29 9.63 -3.90
CA CYS A 357 -16.98 9.79 -3.27
C CYS A 357 -16.02 8.67 -3.69
N VAL A 358 -14.75 8.83 -3.33
CA VAL A 358 -13.71 7.80 -3.43
C VAL A 358 -13.21 7.47 -2.03
N LEU A 359 -13.34 6.22 -1.63
CA LEU A 359 -12.84 5.71 -0.35
C LEU A 359 -11.42 5.17 -0.51
N ASN A 360 -10.49 5.69 0.29
CA ASN A 360 -9.14 5.14 0.45
C ASN A 360 -9.03 4.51 1.85
N LEU A 361 -9.15 3.18 1.93
CA LEU A 361 -8.94 2.39 3.15
C LEU A 361 -7.45 2.11 3.44
N GLY A 362 -6.55 2.83 2.75
CA GLY A 362 -5.08 2.71 2.81
C GLY A 362 -4.45 2.05 1.59
N GLY A 363 -5.27 1.69 0.59
CA GLY A 363 -4.85 1.05 -0.67
C GLY A 363 -4.04 1.97 -1.59
N ALA A 364 -4.19 3.28 -1.40
CA ALA A 364 -3.40 4.32 -2.04
C ALA A 364 -2.69 5.20 -0.98
N PRO A 365 -1.67 6.00 -1.37
CA PRO A 365 -1.10 7.04 -0.52
C PRO A 365 -2.18 7.94 0.08
N PHE A 366 -2.03 8.29 1.35
CA PHE A 366 -2.91 9.29 1.98
C PHE A 366 -2.44 10.70 1.67
N ARG A 367 -3.37 11.65 1.65
CA ARG A 367 -3.06 13.07 1.52
C ARG A 367 -2.51 13.64 2.83
N PHE A 368 -3.02 13.17 3.97
CA PHE A 368 -2.44 13.47 5.28
C PHE A 368 -1.19 12.63 5.53
N ASP A 369 -0.17 13.25 6.11
CA ASP A 369 1.07 12.58 6.51
C ASP A 369 0.84 11.75 7.80
N ILE A 370 0.14 10.63 7.65
CA ILE A 370 -0.23 9.77 8.78
C ILE A 370 1.01 9.13 9.42
N GLU A 371 2.06 8.88 8.65
CA GLU A 371 3.29 8.29 9.17
C GLU A 371 4.00 9.24 10.14
N GLU A 372 4.18 10.52 9.78
CA GLU A 372 4.77 11.51 10.68
C GLU A 372 3.88 11.81 11.89
N TYR A 373 2.54 11.78 11.72
CA TYR A 373 1.62 11.87 12.84
C TYR A 373 1.81 10.72 13.83
N CYS A 374 1.81 9.46 13.37
CA CYS A 374 2.07 8.31 14.23
C CYS A 374 3.44 8.39 14.89
N LEU A 375 4.48 8.84 14.16
CA LEU A 375 5.80 9.05 14.74
C LEU A 375 5.75 10.07 15.89
N SER A 376 5.04 11.19 15.71
CA SER A 376 4.91 12.22 16.75
C SER A 376 4.25 11.69 18.02
N LEU A 377 3.20 10.86 17.90
CA LEU A 377 2.54 10.20 19.03
C LEU A 377 3.49 9.27 19.80
N ALA A 378 4.25 8.44 19.07
CA ALA A 378 5.18 7.50 19.68
C ALA A 378 6.27 8.20 20.52
N TYR A 379 6.66 9.42 20.16
CA TYR A 379 7.64 10.19 20.93
C TYR A 379 7.04 10.98 22.10
N GLN A 380 5.77 11.37 22.03
CA GLN A 380 5.07 12.01 23.14
C GLN A 380 4.90 11.05 24.33
N ASP A 381 4.69 9.76 24.06
CA ASP A 381 4.55 8.72 25.08
C ASP A 381 5.88 8.30 25.75
N SER A 382 7.03 8.79 25.24
CA SER A 382 8.37 8.42 25.72
C SER A 382 9.06 9.49 26.59
N ILE A 383 8.35 10.58 26.90
CA ILE A 383 8.71 11.60 27.90
C ILE A 383 7.77 11.42 29.08
#